data_AF-A0AAU1VY93-F1
#
_entry.id   AF-A0AAU1VY93-F1
#
_cell.length_a   1.000
_cell.length_b   1.000
_cell.length_c   1.000
_cell.angle_alpha   90.00
_cell.angle_beta   90.00
_cell.angle_gamma   90.00
#
_symmetry.space_group_name_H-M   'P 1'
#
loop_
_entity.id
_entity.type
_entity.pdbx_description
1 polymer ?
#
loop_
_entity_poly.entity_id
_entity_poly.type
_entity_poly.pdbx_seq_one_letter_code
_entity_poly.pdbx_strand_id
1 'polypeptide(L)'
;MTKQFVDAATALSPEALALAFDRMVDLRTKGGKEASRAAVPSAAENSELDHRIRAALRPRTDELNAHLAGLHFAAGAAIFTAARAILKGRNLTAEQFDVLVRPFVGSGAVLPPHSPPPNR
;
A
#
# COMPACT_ATOMS: atom_id res chain seq x y z
N MET A 1 -10.39 -6.23 -6.11
CA MET A 1 -9.08 -5.57 -6.35
C MET A 1 -8.48 -4.99 -5.07
N THR A 2 -8.90 -3.83 -4.54
CA THR A 2 -8.24 -3.26 -3.33
C THR A 2 -8.28 -4.17 -2.11
N LYS A 3 -9.45 -4.79 -1.80
CA LYS A 3 -9.58 -5.72 -0.66
C LYS A 3 -8.66 -6.94 -0.81
N GLN A 4 -8.61 -7.54 -2.00
CA GLN A 4 -7.74 -8.68 -2.31
C GLN A 4 -6.25 -8.32 -2.17
N PHE A 5 -5.86 -7.12 -2.63
CA PHE A 5 -4.51 -6.63 -2.41
C PHE A 5 -4.19 -6.49 -0.92
N VAL A 6 -5.08 -5.85 -0.14
CA VAL A 6 -4.88 -5.69 1.31
C VAL A 6 -4.71 -7.05 1.99
N ASP A 7 -5.58 -8.02 1.66
CA ASP A 7 -5.52 -9.36 2.27
C ASP A 7 -4.21 -10.06 1.93
N ALA A 8 -3.80 -10.06 0.66
CA ALA A 8 -2.53 -10.65 0.23
C ALA A 8 -1.31 -9.93 0.85
N ALA A 9 -1.31 -8.60 0.85
CA ALA A 9 -0.22 -7.80 1.37
C ALA A 9 -0.06 -7.95 2.89
N THR A 10 -1.16 -8.03 3.64
CA THR A 10 -1.13 -8.25 5.10
C THR A 10 -0.72 -9.67 5.49
N ALA A 11 -0.68 -10.61 4.55
CA ALA A 11 -0.21 -11.99 4.75
C ALA A 11 1.26 -12.20 4.35
N LEU A 12 1.94 -11.17 3.83
CA LEU A 12 3.35 -11.27 3.45
C LEU A 12 4.27 -11.57 4.65
N SER A 13 5.44 -12.14 4.37
CA SER A 13 6.46 -12.36 5.38
C SER A 13 6.96 -11.02 5.98
N PRO A 14 7.50 -11.02 7.21
CA PRO A 14 8.10 -9.82 7.81
C PRO A 14 9.17 -9.17 6.92
N GLU A 15 10.03 -9.98 6.29
CA GLU A 15 11.08 -9.52 5.38
C GLU A 15 10.51 -8.80 4.15
N ALA A 16 9.48 -9.36 3.52
CA ALA A 16 8.83 -8.75 2.36
C ALA A 16 8.15 -7.42 2.72
N LEU A 17 7.58 -7.31 3.93
CA LEU A 17 6.97 -6.09 4.43
C LEU A 17 8.02 -5.01 4.75
N ALA A 18 9.14 -5.39 5.36
CA ALA A 18 10.24 -4.47 5.63
C ALA A 18 10.80 -3.91 4.32
N LEU A 19 11.08 -4.78 3.35
CA LEU A 19 11.57 -4.38 2.03
C LEU A 19 10.58 -3.50 1.27
N ALA A 20 9.27 -3.78 1.36
CA ALA A 20 8.24 -2.92 0.78
C ALA A 20 8.20 -1.53 1.45
N PHE A 21 8.37 -1.46 2.77
CA PHE A 21 8.45 -0.18 3.46
C PHE A 21 9.68 0.64 3.03
N ASP A 22 10.86 0.02 2.98
CA ASP A 22 12.10 0.69 2.56
C ASP A 22 11.97 1.26 1.14
N ARG A 23 11.48 0.44 0.19
CA ARG A 23 11.20 0.88 -1.18
C ARG A 23 10.20 2.04 -1.23
N MET A 24 9.17 2.03 -0.38
CA MET A 24 8.21 3.13 -0.32
C MET A 24 8.90 4.43 0.14
N VAL A 25 9.77 4.36 1.14
CA VAL A 25 10.53 5.52 1.64
C VAL A 25 11.41 6.10 0.52
N ASP A 26 12.11 5.25 -0.23
CA ASP A 26 12.95 5.67 -1.36
C ASP A 26 12.14 6.32 -2.50
N LEU A 27 10.95 5.79 -2.80
CA LEU A 27 10.09 6.30 -3.86
C LEU A 27 9.31 7.56 -3.44
N ARG A 28 9.19 7.82 -2.13
CA ARG A 28 8.49 9.00 -1.60
C ARG A 28 9.07 10.30 -2.12
N THR A 29 10.40 10.41 -2.16
CA THR A 29 11.11 11.60 -2.68
C THR A 29 11.12 11.68 -4.20
N LYS A 30 10.89 10.55 -4.89
CA LYS A 30 10.87 10.42 -6.35
C LYS A 30 9.45 10.54 -6.94
N GLY A 31 8.64 11.45 -6.39
CA GLY A 31 7.28 11.71 -6.85
C GLY A 31 6.18 10.95 -6.08
N GLY A 32 6.51 10.01 -5.19
CA GLY A 32 5.53 9.31 -4.38
C GLY A 32 4.70 10.22 -3.47
N LYS A 33 5.26 11.34 -3.01
CA LYS A 33 4.52 12.35 -2.23
C LYS A 33 3.38 12.99 -3.02
N GLU A 34 3.64 13.42 -4.26
CA GLU A 34 2.62 14.05 -5.10
C GLU A 34 1.59 13.03 -5.60
N ALA A 35 2.04 11.83 -5.96
CA ALA A 35 1.15 10.73 -6.29
C ALA A 35 0.19 10.39 -5.13
N SER A 36 0.71 10.32 -3.90
CA SER A 36 -0.12 10.04 -2.71
C SER A 36 -1.19 11.12 -2.46
N ARG A 37 -0.90 12.39 -2.79
CA ARG A 37 -1.88 13.49 -2.72
C ARG A 37 -2.96 13.38 -3.79
N ALA A 38 -2.64 12.87 -4.98
CA ALA A 38 -3.63 12.60 -6.02
C ALA A 38 -4.52 11.39 -5.68
N ALA A 39 -4.05 10.46 -4.83
CA ALA A 39 -4.76 9.26 -4.40
C ALA A 39 -5.59 9.44 -3.11
N VAL A 40 -6.18 10.61 -2.84
CA VAL A 40 -6.95 10.86 -1.59
C VAL A 40 -8.36 10.23 -1.67
N PRO A 41 -8.71 9.29 -0.78
CA PRO A 41 -10.07 8.78 -0.67
C PRO A 41 -10.99 9.70 0.11
N SER A 42 -12.29 9.41 0.04
CA SER A 42 -13.24 9.97 0.99
C SER A 42 -12.91 9.54 2.42
N ALA A 43 -13.39 10.28 3.42
CA ALA A 43 -13.15 9.94 4.83
C ALA A 43 -13.63 8.53 5.18
N ALA A 44 -14.78 8.10 4.65
CA ALA A 44 -15.34 6.78 4.89
C ALA A 44 -14.45 5.66 4.29
N GLU A 45 -14.04 5.81 3.03
CA GLU A 45 -13.14 4.85 2.36
C GLU A 45 -11.77 4.78 3.07
N ASN A 46 -11.26 5.93 3.53
CA ASN A 46 -10.00 6.03 4.24
C ASN A 46 -10.06 5.30 5.59
N SER A 47 -11.15 5.50 6.33
CA SER A 47 -11.41 4.84 7.62
C SER A 47 -11.54 3.33 7.45
N GLU A 48 -12.29 2.87 6.44
CA GLU A 48 -12.46 1.44 6.15
C GLU A 48 -11.13 0.76 5.81
N LEU A 49 -10.29 1.40 4.98
CA LEU A 49 -8.97 0.88 4.66
C LEU A 49 -8.06 0.78 5.88
N ASP A 50 -7.98 1.84 6.70
CA ASP A 50 -7.16 1.84 7.93
C ASP A 50 -7.65 0.75 8.90
N HIS A 51 -8.96 0.66 9.10
CA HIS A 51 -9.56 -0.36 9.96
C HIS A 51 -9.22 -1.77 9.50
N ARG A 52 -9.40 -2.08 8.21
CA ARG A 52 -9.10 -3.41 7.65
C ARG A 52 -7.62 -3.78 7.82
N ILE A 53 -6.72 -2.88 7.48
CA ILE A 53 -5.27 -3.12 7.57
C ILE A 53 -4.86 -3.33 9.04
N ARG A 54 -5.33 -2.48 9.95
CA ARG A 54 -5.04 -2.64 11.37
C ARG A 54 -5.62 -3.92 11.95
N ALA A 55 -6.84 -4.29 11.58
CA ALA A 55 -7.45 -5.53 12.02
C ALA A 55 -6.66 -6.76 11.56
N ALA A 56 -6.13 -6.74 10.33
CA ALA A 56 -5.32 -7.83 9.78
C ALA A 56 -3.90 -7.90 10.35
N LEU A 57 -3.24 -6.75 10.61
CA LEU A 57 -1.88 -6.73 11.13
C LEU A 57 -1.80 -6.87 12.65
N ARG A 58 -2.84 -6.48 13.40
CA ARG A 58 -2.84 -6.52 14.87
C ARG A 58 -2.48 -7.91 15.44
N PRO A 59 -3.02 -9.03 14.95
CA PRO A 59 -2.63 -10.36 15.45
C PRO A 59 -1.16 -10.72 15.20
N ARG A 60 -0.49 -10.06 14.25
CA ARG A 60 0.90 -10.30 13.86
C ARG A 60 1.88 -9.31 14.48
N THR A 61 1.43 -8.47 15.41
CA THR A 61 2.25 -7.37 15.96
C THR A 61 3.57 -7.88 16.55
N ASP A 62 3.52 -8.93 17.36
CA ASP A 62 4.70 -9.49 18.02
C ASP A 62 5.66 -10.14 17.02
N GLU A 63 5.13 -10.90 16.05
CA GLU A 63 5.90 -11.50 14.95
C GLU A 63 6.66 -10.43 14.15
N LEU A 64 5.96 -9.37 13.74
CA LEU A 64 6.54 -8.30 12.93
C LEU A 64 7.57 -7.50 13.72
N ASN A 65 7.28 -7.18 14.98
CA ASN A 65 8.19 -6.43 15.83
C ASN A 65 9.43 -7.23 16.25
N ALA A 66 9.34 -8.57 16.30
CA ALA A 66 10.50 -9.43 16.52
C ALA A 66 11.50 -9.40 15.34
N HIS A 67 11.01 -9.17 14.11
CA HIS A 67 11.88 -9.00 12.95
C HIS A 67 12.48 -7.59 12.88
N LEU A 68 11.65 -6.56 13.04
CA LEU A 68 12.09 -5.16 13.06
C LEU A 68 11.16 -4.35 13.98
N ALA A 69 11.73 -3.66 14.96
CA ALA A 69 10.94 -2.85 15.89
C ALA A 69 10.10 -1.81 15.15
N GLY A 70 8.78 -1.82 15.38
CA GLY A 70 7.84 -0.90 14.73
C GLY A 70 7.40 -1.34 13.33
N LEU A 71 7.80 -2.52 12.85
CA LEU A 71 7.44 -3.01 11.52
C LEU A 71 5.93 -3.09 11.30
N HIS A 72 5.13 -3.42 12.33
CA HIS A 72 3.67 -3.46 12.17
C HIS A 72 3.08 -2.10 11.74
N PHE A 73 3.59 -0.98 12.25
CA PHE A 73 3.19 0.36 11.82
C PHE A 73 3.74 0.70 10.43
N ALA A 74 5.01 0.38 10.19
CA ALA A 74 5.70 0.64 8.92
C ALA A 74 5.02 -0.11 7.75
N ALA A 75 4.78 -1.41 7.93
CA ALA A 75 4.03 -2.26 7.02
C ALA A 75 2.62 -1.69 6.77
N GLY A 76 1.91 -1.29 7.84
CA GLY A 76 0.59 -0.67 7.73
C GLY A 76 0.61 0.57 6.82
N ALA A 77 1.59 1.46 6.98
CA ALA A 77 1.73 2.66 6.16
C ALA A 77 2.01 2.33 4.67
N ALA A 78 2.85 1.33 4.40
CA ALA A 78 3.15 0.87 3.04
C ALA A 78 1.92 0.29 2.35
N ILE A 79 1.24 -0.65 3.01
CA ILE A 79 0.02 -1.30 2.49
C ILE A 79 -1.06 -0.25 2.26
N PHE A 80 -1.26 0.67 3.21
CA PHE A 80 -2.26 1.72 3.10
C PHE A 80 -2.01 2.64 1.89
N THR A 81 -0.75 3.03 1.66
CA THR A 81 -0.36 3.89 0.53
C THR A 81 -0.66 3.22 -0.81
N ALA A 82 -0.25 1.96 -0.98
CA ALA A 82 -0.52 1.21 -2.20
C ALA A 82 -2.03 0.93 -2.38
N ALA A 83 -2.75 0.60 -1.30
CA ALA A 83 -4.19 0.35 -1.34
C ALA A 83 -4.97 1.60 -1.78
N ARG A 84 -4.55 2.80 -1.35
CA ARG A 84 -5.12 4.07 -1.82
C ARG A 84 -4.89 4.28 -3.31
N ALA A 85 -3.69 3.96 -3.82
CA ALA A 85 -3.40 4.04 -5.24
C ALA A 85 -4.28 3.11 -6.06
N ILE A 86 -4.50 1.89 -5.59
CA ILE A 86 -5.40 0.92 -6.22
C ILE A 86 -6.86 1.41 -6.19
N LEU A 87 -7.32 1.89 -5.03
CA LEU A 87 -8.68 2.39 -4.87
C LEU A 87 -8.97 3.60 -5.77
N LYS A 88 -8.00 4.51 -5.89
CA LYS A 88 -8.12 5.77 -6.63
C LYS A 88 -7.33 5.76 -7.94
N GLY A 89 -7.08 4.59 -8.53
CA GLY A 89 -6.25 4.45 -9.73
C GLY A 89 -6.71 5.33 -10.90
N ARG A 90 -8.03 5.57 -11.01
CA ARG A 90 -8.62 6.46 -12.03
C ARG A 90 -8.23 7.93 -11.90
N ASN A 91 -7.74 8.35 -10.73
CA ASN A 91 -7.31 9.73 -10.48
C ASN A 91 -5.80 9.90 -10.70
N LEU A 92 -5.08 8.82 -10.98
CA LEU A 92 -3.63 8.79 -11.09
C LEU A 92 -3.23 8.65 -12.56
N THR A 93 -2.11 9.29 -12.93
CA THR A 93 -1.39 8.88 -14.15
C THR A 93 -0.80 7.48 -13.95
N ALA A 94 -0.37 6.83 -15.04
CA ALA A 94 0.27 5.53 -14.96
C ALA A 94 1.54 5.57 -14.10
N GLU A 95 2.33 6.65 -14.20
CA GLU A 95 3.56 6.85 -13.42
C GLU A 95 3.26 7.08 -11.94
N GLN A 96 2.21 7.85 -11.63
CA GLN A 96 1.77 8.07 -10.25
C GLN A 96 1.21 6.79 -9.62
N PHE A 97 0.53 5.95 -10.41
CA PHE A 97 0.10 4.65 -9.95
C PHE A 97 1.30 3.73 -9.69
N ASP A 98 2.21 3.61 -10.67
CA ASP A 98 3.40 2.76 -10.59
C ASP A 98 4.23 3.10 -9.34
N VAL A 99 4.57 4.37 -9.13
CA VAL A 99 5.43 4.78 -7.99
C VAL A 99 4.83 4.41 -6.63
N LEU A 100 3.50 4.32 -6.51
CA LEU A 100 2.83 3.97 -5.26
C LEU A 100 2.65 2.47 -5.05
N VAL A 101 2.55 1.67 -6.11
CA VAL A 101 2.36 0.21 -6.01
C VAL A 101 3.67 -0.58 -6.16
N ARG A 102 4.68 0.01 -6.81
CA ARG A 102 6.00 -0.55 -7.05
C ARG A 102 6.72 -1.11 -5.82
N PRO A 103 6.56 -0.58 -4.59
CA PRO A 103 7.16 -1.21 -3.42
C PRO A 103 6.81 -2.70 -3.25
N PHE A 104 5.61 -3.10 -3.69
CA PHE A 104 5.10 -4.46 -3.60
C PHE A 104 5.37 -5.32 -4.84
N VAL A 105 6.07 -4.80 -5.86
CA VAL A 105 6.43 -5.61 -7.03
C VAL A 105 7.44 -6.69 -6.61
N GLY A 106 7.13 -7.93 -6.99
CA GLY A 106 7.93 -9.10 -6.64
C GLY A 106 7.80 -9.57 -5.19
N SER A 107 6.92 -8.97 -4.37
CA SER A 107 6.71 -9.39 -2.98
C SER A 107 5.77 -10.60 -2.84
N GLY A 108 5.07 -10.97 -3.92
CA GLY A 108 4.00 -11.98 -3.90
C GLY A 108 2.60 -11.39 -3.68
N ALA A 109 2.48 -10.08 -3.41
CA ALA A 109 1.19 -9.40 -3.42
C ALA A 109 0.60 -9.33 -4.84
N VAL A 110 -0.72 -9.54 -4.96
CA VAL A 110 -1.44 -9.40 -6.23
C VAL A 110 -1.75 -7.92 -6.47
N LEU A 111 -1.03 -7.32 -7.42
CA LEU A 111 -1.25 -5.93 -7.84
C LEU A 111 -2.20 -5.89 -9.04
N PRO A 112 -3.33 -5.17 -8.96
CA PRO A 112 -4.19 -4.97 -10.12
C PRO A 112 -3.54 -4.00 -11.11
N PRO A 113 -3.87 -4.09 -12.41
CA PRO A 113 -3.40 -3.14 -13.41
C PRO A 113 -3.96 -1.75 -13.14
N HIS A 114 -3.23 -0.71 -13.58
CA HIS A 114 -3.75 0.65 -13.59
C HIS A 114 -5.03 0.71 -14.44
N SER A 115 -6.09 1.29 -13.88
CA SER A 115 -7.36 1.51 -14.57
C SER A 115 -7.52 3.01 -14.83
N PRO A 116 -6.97 3.54 -15.93
CA PRO A 116 -7.19 4.93 -16.29
C PRO A 116 -8.69 5.17 -16.58
N PRO A 117 -9.18 6.41 -16.45
CA PRO A 117 -10.53 6.73 -16.89
C PRO A 117 -10.66 6.42 -18.39
N PRO A 118 -11.83 5.97 -18.87
CA PRO A 118 -12.05 5.84 -20.31
C PRO A 118 -11.82 7.20 -20.96
N ASN A 119 -11.04 7.22 -22.05
CA ASN A 119 -10.76 8.44 -22.82
C ASN A 119 -12.09 9.17 -23.08
N ARG A 120 -12.18 10.42 -22.61
CA ARG A 120 -13.28 11.33 -22.92
C ARG A 120 -13.05 11.99 -24.27
#